data_AF-A0A0W1R4Q6-F1
#
_entry.id   AF-A0A0W1R4Q6-F1
#
_cell.length_a   1.000
_cell.length_b   1.000
_cell.length_c   1.000
_cell.angle_alpha   90.00
_cell.angle_beta   90.00
_cell.angle_gamma   90.00
#
_symmetry.space_group_name_H-M   'P 1'
#
loop_
_entity.id
_entity.type
_entity.pdbx_description
1 polymer ?
#
loop_
_entity_poly.entity_id
_entity_poly.type
_entity_poly.pdbx_seq_one_letter_code
_entity_poly.pdbx_strand_id
1 'polypeptide(L)'
;MSSNGRVRDFSKFYREYARGGVHAASAAAMTAFGLLTIYHEAFAVLAVLAYVVPALYVYAERDADGNHVEHREHSEHSSTTETTESQVSSAGSRENASDEKHRTEGVEGRRPKPSARPSSTSDPDGGEVDEPEAEIEAGTKAGSRRGDDAETIDSDPGTTDNDAGANDDASGDETAGDDRTWTTVESSVGIDFSDAVVAGDNAYAVGEDGRVLTRTDDGWSTVLADGPAAEGENLTGIDATTDGAAVWVAGDGGALGRIDTASNRHTDYSAPDGDTDSLTDLAISGRAGEETILLVNGSGAVRRGEYDGKGVRWDELQKPGSGSSFAAVAFADARRGYLADTNGSVFRTADAGESYEEIGIDDAGALTAVVSAPESMTDVEVYVAEDDGTVHRFDGTRWTPSRASEESLWALSADSATGSTTDSLTDSATRLVAVGDHGVVLDGTDERWETEETPTDESLRGVALGAECEVAVGDDGVIIER
;
A
#
# COMPACT_ATOMS: atom_id res chain seq x y z
N MET A 1 -7.95 44.09 20.84
CA MET A 1 -7.52 42.90 20.09
C MET A 1 -7.77 41.67 20.94
N SER A 2 -8.60 40.75 20.44
CA SER A 2 -9.04 39.57 21.19
C SER A 2 -7.95 38.48 21.19
N SER A 3 -7.89 37.66 22.24
CA SER A 3 -6.89 36.58 22.44
C SER A 3 -6.70 35.68 21.22
N ASN A 4 -7.78 35.44 20.46
CA ASN A 4 -7.77 34.58 19.27
C ASN A 4 -7.05 35.18 18.06
N GLY A 5 -6.90 36.51 17.98
CA GLY A 5 -6.11 37.15 16.92
C GLY A 5 -4.61 36.90 17.10
N ARG A 6 -4.15 36.97 18.35
CA ARG A 6 -2.72 36.83 18.69
C ARG A 6 -2.19 35.41 18.49
N VAL A 7 -3.03 34.39 18.68
CA VAL A 7 -2.69 32.98 18.42
C VAL A 7 -2.60 32.70 16.91
N ARG A 8 -3.54 33.22 16.11
CA ARG A 8 -3.53 33.06 14.65
C ARG A 8 -2.33 33.75 14.00
N ASP A 9 -1.95 34.93 14.48
CA ASP A 9 -0.75 35.64 13.99
C ASP A 9 0.55 34.91 14.38
N PHE A 10 0.60 34.31 15.57
CA PHE A 10 1.75 33.50 16.00
C PHE A 10 1.91 32.21 15.18
N SER A 11 0.83 31.49 14.89
CA SER A 11 0.87 30.27 14.06
C SER A 11 1.33 30.57 12.63
N LYS A 12 0.89 31.70 12.05
CA LYS A 12 1.33 32.14 10.72
C LYS A 12 2.81 32.54 10.70
N PHE A 13 3.26 33.23 11.74
CA PHE A 13 4.68 33.58 11.92
C PHE A 13 5.56 32.32 12.03
N TYR A 14 5.16 31.35 12.86
CA TYR A 14 5.95 30.13 13.09
C TYR A 14 6.12 29.32 11.80
N ARG A 15 5.07 29.24 10.96
CA ARG A 15 5.11 28.55 9.66
C ARG A 15 6.10 29.19 8.67
N GLU A 16 6.24 30.51 8.71
CA GLU A 16 7.19 31.25 7.87
C GLU A 16 8.62 31.20 8.44
N TYR A 17 8.76 31.23 9.77
CA TYR A 17 10.04 31.07 10.47
C TYR A 17 10.64 29.67 10.26
N ALA A 18 9.82 28.62 10.33
CA ALA A 18 10.25 27.23 10.15
C ALA A 18 10.79 26.95 8.73
N ARG A 19 10.35 27.71 7.72
CA ARG A 19 10.83 27.63 6.33
C ARG A 19 12.06 28.53 6.05
N GLY A 20 12.53 29.29 7.04
CA GLY A 20 13.65 30.22 6.90
C GLY A 20 15.01 29.62 7.28
N GLY A 21 16.09 30.11 6.68
CA GLY A 21 17.46 29.68 7.00
C GLY A 21 17.89 29.92 8.46
N VAL A 22 17.20 30.81 9.18
CA VAL A 22 17.43 31.06 10.61
C VAL A 22 16.98 29.87 11.47
N HIS A 23 15.87 29.22 11.13
CA HIS A 23 15.41 28.03 11.84
C HIS A 23 16.37 26.85 11.66
N ALA A 24 16.83 26.62 10.43
CA ALA A 24 17.82 25.58 10.13
C ALA A 24 19.16 25.82 10.87
N ALA A 25 19.63 27.07 10.93
CA ALA A 25 20.83 27.43 11.69
C ALA A 25 20.65 27.24 13.21
N SER A 26 19.48 27.58 13.75
CA SER A 26 19.13 27.35 15.16
C SER A 26 19.04 25.88 15.52
N ALA A 27 18.46 25.04 14.64
CA ALA A 27 18.40 23.59 14.83
C ALA A 27 19.81 22.97 14.83
N ALA A 28 20.67 23.35 13.88
CA ALA A 28 22.06 22.90 13.84
C ALA A 28 22.85 23.30 15.10
N ALA A 29 22.66 24.52 15.60
CA ALA A 29 23.27 24.99 16.84
C ALA A 29 22.75 24.23 18.07
N MET A 30 21.45 23.93 18.14
CA MET A 30 20.85 23.12 19.20
C MET A 30 21.46 21.71 19.25
N THR A 31 21.63 21.06 18.10
CA THR A 31 22.28 19.74 18.02
C THR A 31 23.75 19.80 18.45
N ALA A 32 24.49 20.82 18.02
CA ALA A 32 25.90 21.00 18.39
C ALA A 32 26.08 21.22 19.90
N PHE A 33 25.26 22.07 20.54
CA PHE A 33 25.29 22.27 21.99
C PHE A 33 24.68 21.09 22.76
N GLY A 34 23.70 20.39 22.19
CA GLY A 34 23.13 19.17 22.75
C GLY A 34 24.17 18.05 22.91
N LEU A 35 25.04 17.87 21.92
CA LEU A 35 26.16 16.92 21.99
C LEU A 35 27.21 17.30 23.05
N LEU A 36 27.37 18.59 23.36
CA LEU A 36 28.32 19.09 24.38
C LEU A 36 27.83 18.88 25.82
N THR A 37 26.58 18.47 26.03
CA THR A 37 26.02 18.18 27.36
C THR A 37 26.73 17.03 28.07
N ILE A 38 27.38 16.13 27.32
CA ILE A 38 28.21 15.04 27.85
C ILE A 38 29.39 15.59 28.69
N TYR A 39 29.84 16.83 28.42
CA TYR A 39 30.96 17.46 29.12
C TYR A 39 30.52 18.38 30.25
N HIS A 40 29.37 19.07 30.12
CA HIS A 40 28.86 19.96 31.16
C HIS A 40 27.37 20.28 30.98
N GLU A 41 26.57 20.19 32.05
CA GLU A 41 25.11 20.38 32.00
C GLU A 41 24.67 21.79 31.57
N ALA A 42 25.51 22.81 31.78
CA ALA A 42 25.23 24.19 31.30
C ALA A 42 25.07 24.28 29.78
N PHE A 43 25.56 23.32 28.99
CA PHE A 43 25.33 23.28 27.55
C PHE A 43 23.88 22.96 27.18
N ALA A 44 23.11 22.31 28.06
CA ALA A 44 21.68 22.09 27.83
C ALA A 44 20.93 23.43 27.82
N VAL A 45 21.30 24.34 28.73
CA VAL A 45 20.75 25.71 28.77
C VAL A 45 21.14 26.47 27.50
N LEU A 46 22.38 26.34 27.03
CA LEU A 46 22.83 26.97 25.79
C LEU A 46 22.12 26.41 24.55
N ALA A 47 21.84 25.11 24.50
CA ALA A 47 21.10 24.48 23.40
C ALA A 47 19.67 25.04 23.31
N VAL A 48 18.97 25.14 24.45
CA VAL A 48 17.62 25.72 24.49
C VAL A 48 17.65 27.21 24.13
N LEU A 49 18.60 27.98 24.65
CA LEU A 49 18.73 29.40 24.33
C LEU A 49 19.06 29.65 22.85
N ALA A 50 19.96 28.85 22.27
CA ALA A 50 20.32 28.95 20.85
C ALA A 50 19.13 28.65 19.90
N TYR A 51 18.17 27.86 20.37
CA TYR A 51 16.96 27.54 19.63
C TYR A 51 15.86 28.61 19.80
N VAL A 52 15.65 29.10 21.03
CA VAL A 52 14.51 29.97 21.35
C VAL A 52 14.79 31.45 21.09
N VAL A 53 16.01 31.93 21.35
CA VAL A 53 16.35 33.37 21.27
C VAL A 53 16.22 33.93 19.84
N PRO A 54 16.66 33.24 18.77
CA PRO A 54 16.50 33.75 17.40
C PRO A 54 15.02 33.85 16.98
N ALA A 55 14.19 32.88 17.39
CA ALA A 55 12.75 32.91 17.12
C ALA A 55 12.07 34.11 17.81
N LEU A 56 12.41 34.37 19.07
CA LEU A 56 11.89 35.52 19.81
C LEU A 56 12.38 36.85 19.25
N TYR A 57 13.63 36.91 18.78
CA TYR A 57 14.20 38.11 18.17
C TYR A 57 13.47 38.49 16.87
N VAL A 58 13.31 37.53 15.96
CA VAL A 58 12.60 37.75 14.67
C VAL A 58 11.12 38.06 14.91
N TYR A 59 10.51 37.49 15.94
CA TYR A 59 9.13 37.80 16.33
C TYR A 59 8.99 39.24 16.85
N ALA A 60 9.90 39.69 17.71
CA ALA A 60 9.87 41.04 18.28
C ALA A 60 10.14 42.14 17.24
N GLU A 61 11.01 41.88 16.25
CA GLU A 61 11.32 42.84 15.19
C GLU A 61 10.13 43.05 14.24
N ARG A 62 9.33 42.00 14.01
CA ARG A 62 8.11 42.06 13.18
C ARG A 62 6.96 42.81 13.86
N ASP A 63 6.85 42.73 15.19
CA ASP A 63 5.85 43.46 15.98
C ASP A 63 6.18 44.98 16.08
N ALA A 64 7.46 45.35 15.95
CA ALA A 64 7.90 46.74 15.87
C ALA A 64 7.56 47.42 14.54
N ASP A 65 7.61 46.68 13.42
CA ASP A 65 7.23 47.17 12.09
C ASP A 65 5.71 47.18 11.84
N GLY A 66 4.94 46.39 12.59
CA GLY A 66 3.49 46.25 12.46
C GLY A 66 2.65 47.43 13.00
N ASN A 67 3.27 48.43 13.65
CA ASN A 67 2.53 49.55 14.27
C ASN A 67 2.36 50.79 13.37
N HIS A 68 2.67 50.67 12.08
CA HIS A 68 2.25 51.66 11.09
C HIS A 68 1.63 50.94 9.89
N VAL A 69 0.30 50.92 9.85
CA VAL A 69 -0.54 51.24 8.66
C VAL A 69 -1.95 50.68 8.92
N GLU A 70 -2.86 51.55 9.35
CA GLU A 70 -4.24 51.60 8.86
C GLU A 70 -4.79 53.03 9.11
N HIS A 71 -4.90 53.82 8.04
CA HIS A 71 -6.13 54.55 7.69
C HIS A 71 -5.97 55.22 6.31
N ARG A 72 -6.60 54.59 5.32
CA ARG A 72 -7.15 55.18 4.09
C ARG A 72 -8.33 56.11 4.53
N GLU A 73 -8.72 57.26 3.98
CA GLU A 73 -8.69 57.89 2.65
C GLU A 73 -8.96 59.41 2.81
N HIS A 74 -8.52 60.29 1.88
CA HIS A 74 -9.37 61.22 1.08
C HIS A 74 -8.60 62.35 0.38
N SER A 75 -9.09 62.68 -0.83
CA SER A 75 -9.05 63.94 -1.59
C SER A 75 -7.78 64.46 -2.29
N GLU A 76 -7.89 64.44 -3.62
CA GLU A 76 -7.86 65.60 -4.54
C GLU A 76 -6.61 66.48 -4.75
N HIS A 77 -6.31 66.60 -6.05
CA HIS A 77 -5.87 67.79 -6.79
C HIS A 77 -4.47 68.39 -6.57
N SER A 78 -3.71 68.32 -7.68
CA SER A 78 -3.11 69.46 -8.38
C SER A 78 -1.73 69.99 -7.97
N SER A 79 -0.88 70.02 -8.99
CA SER A 79 0.04 71.11 -9.38
C SER A 79 1.45 71.20 -8.75
N THR A 80 2.43 70.93 -9.62
CA THR A 80 3.56 71.80 -10.02
C THR A 80 4.76 72.08 -9.09
N THR A 81 5.91 71.59 -9.60
CA THR A 81 7.21 72.28 -9.84
C THR A 81 8.27 72.34 -8.73
N GLU A 82 9.52 72.24 -9.24
CA GLU A 82 10.84 72.62 -8.71
C GLU A 82 11.58 71.53 -7.93
N THR A 83 12.54 70.82 -8.54
CA THR A 83 13.92 71.21 -8.94
C THR A 83 14.83 71.49 -7.74
N THR A 84 15.88 70.66 -7.59
CA THR A 84 17.30 70.97 -7.25
C THR A 84 18.01 69.61 -7.10
N GLU A 85 18.70 69.10 -8.13
CA GLU A 85 20.17 69.15 -8.32
C GLU A 85 20.97 68.39 -7.23
N SER A 86 21.60 67.25 -7.59
CA SER A 86 23.05 67.11 -7.91
C SER A 86 23.77 66.37 -6.75
N GLN A 87 24.68 65.40 -6.87
CA GLN A 87 25.70 65.00 -7.86
C GLN A 87 25.90 63.46 -7.78
N VAL A 88 26.09 62.68 -8.86
CA VAL A 88 27.27 62.47 -9.74
C VAL A 88 28.54 61.96 -9.04
N SER A 89 28.83 60.67 -9.26
CA SER A 89 30.07 60.11 -9.87
C SER A 89 29.92 58.58 -9.92
N SER A 90 29.74 57.87 -11.05
CA SER A 90 30.62 57.65 -12.23
C SER A 90 32.04 57.24 -11.83
N ALA A 91 32.69 56.19 -12.33
CA ALA A 91 32.59 55.35 -13.52
C ALA A 91 33.37 54.04 -13.20
N GLY A 92 33.20 52.88 -13.83
CA GLY A 92 32.87 52.60 -15.22
C GLY A 92 34.13 52.17 -15.96
N SER A 93 34.11 50.95 -16.54
CA SER A 93 34.84 50.46 -17.74
C SER A 93 35.33 49.03 -17.54
N ARG A 94 35.44 48.15 -18.54
CA ARG A 94 34.83 47.90 -19.86
C ARG A 94 35.64 46.69 -20.39
N GLU A 95 34.98 45.82 -21.15
CA GLU A 95 35.49 45.08 -22.33
C GLU A 95 36.81 44.26 -22.21
N ASN A 96 36.75 42.95 -22.51
CA ASN A 96 37.12 42.48 -23.86
C ASN A 96 36.86 40.97 -24.05
N ALA A 97 36.52 40.62 -25.28
CA ALA A 97 36.53 39.27 -25.83
C ALA A 97 37.80 39.05 -26.67
N SER A 98 38.34 37.82 -26.70
CA SER A 98 39.00 37.20 -27.87
C SER A 98 39.63 35.85 -27.52
N ASP A 99 39.16 34.81 -28.22
CA ASP A 99 39.88 33.86 -29.08
C ASP A 99 41.17 33.08 -28.69
N GLU A 100 41.18 31.87 -29.28
CA GLU A 100 42.30 31.04 -29.75
C GLU A 100 43.02 29.98 -28.86
N LYS A 101 42.72 28.71 -29.19
CA LYS A 101 43.59 27.64 -29.75
C LYS A 101 45.05 27.47 -29.26
N HIS A 102 45.34 26.27 -28.75
CA HIS A 102 46.43 25.31 -29.07
C HIS A 102 46.50 24.26 -27.92
N ARG A 103 46.85 22.97 -27.99
CA ARG A 103 47.59 22.05 -28.90
C ARG A 103 47.41 20.64 -28.28
N THR A 104 46.79 19.67 -28.94
CA THR A 104 47.35 18.42 -29.56
C THR A 104 48.72 17.90 -29.10
N GLU A 105 48.76 16.62 -28.69
CA GLU A 105 49.70 15.48 -28.99
C GLU A 105 49.70 14.47 -27.81
N GLY A 106 49.70 13.12 -27.91
CA GLY A 106 49.66 12.09 -28.95
C GLY A 106 49.29 10.73 -28.28
N VAL A 107 48.58 9.79 -28.94
CA VAL A 107 49.08 8.59 -29.68
C VAL A 107 49.97 7.70 -28.78
N GLU A 108 49.72 6.43 -28.43
CA GLU A 108 49.43 5.18 -29.17
C GLU A 108 49.16 4.10 -28.07
N GLY A 109 48.19 3.19 -28.14
CA GLY A 109 48.28 1.93 -28.90
C GLY A 109 48.71 0.71 -28.05
N ARG A 110 47.78 -0.23 -27.77
CA ARG A 110 47.89 -1.71 -27.93
C ARG A 110 47.15 -2.55 -26.89
N ARG A 111 46.17 -3.31 -27.39
CA ARG A 111 45.68 -4.60 -26.88
C ARG A 111 46.76 -5.69 -27.04
N PRO A 112 46.77 -6.74 -26.21
CA PRO A 112 46.19 -8.02 -26.69
C PRO A 112 45.42 -8.83 -25.61
N LYS A 113 44.53 -9.73 -26.07
CA LYS A 113 43.91 -10.86 -25.33
C LYS A 113 44.84 -12.11 -25.41
N PRO A 114 44.41 -13.32 -24.98
CA PRO A 114 44.15 -13.85 -23.63
C PRO A 114 45.10 -15.04 -23.31
N SER A 115 45.12 -15.58 -22.08
CA SER A 115 45.84 -16.83 -21.77
C SER A 115 44.98 -17.83 -21.01
N ALA A 116 45.01 -19.07 -21.51
CA ALA A 116 44.37 -20.26 -20.98
C ALA A 116 45.25 -20.99 -19.93
N ARG A 117 44.61 -21.98 -19.28
CA ARG A 117 45.09 -23.02 -18.34
C ARG A 117 46.45 -23.66 -18.68
N PRO A 118 47.00 -24.42 -17.72
CA PRO A 118 47.16 -25.86 -17.98
C PRO A 118 46.68 -26.79 -16.84
N SER A 119 46.51 -28.05 -17.23
CA SER A 119 46.00 -29.24 -16.54
C SER A 119 47.11 -30.20 -16.09
N SER A 120 46.81 -31.09 -15.13
CA SER A 120 47.35 -32.47 -14.99
C SER A 120 46.41 -33.27 -14.06
N THR A 121 45.62 -34.28 -14.45
CA THR A 121 45.88 -35.67 -14.91
C THR A 121 46.54 -36.61 -13.89
N SER A 122 45.77 -37.58 -13.38
CA SER A 122 46.16 -39.00 -13.22
C SER A 122 44.98 -39.88 -12.76
N ASP A 123 44.49 -40.73 -13.67
CA ASP A 123 43.80 -42.03 -13.48
C ASP A 123 44.86 -43.18 -13.66
N PRO A 124 44.57 -44.51 -13.66
CA PRO A 124 43.53 -45.38 -13.01
C PRO A 124 44.12 -46.69 -12.39
N ASP A 125 43.30 -47.48 -11.66
CA ASP A 125 43.20 -48.98 -11.61
C ASP A 125 42.11 -49.33 -10.56
N GLY A 126 41.07 -50.15 -10.74
CA GLY A 126 40.97 -51.49 -11.34
C GLY A 126 40.68 -52.50 -10.21
N GLY A 127 39.46 -53.04 -10.09
CA GLY A 127 39.15 -54.10 -9.11
C GLY A 127 37.65 -54.35 -8.87
N GLU A 128 37.23 -55.57 -9.14
CA GLU A 128 35.85 -56.08 -9.33
C GLU A 128 35.35 -56.86 -8.08
N VAL A 129 34.03 -57.09 -8.02
CA VAL A 129 33.22 -58.08 -7.25
C VAL A 129 33.17 -58.09 -5.71
N ASP A 130 31.97 -57.91 -5.14
CA ASP A 130 31.12 -58.99 -4.58
C ASP A 130 29.78 -58.46 -4.01
N GLU A 131 28.66 -59.09 -4.39
CA GLU A 131 27.35 -59.00 -3.69
C GLU A 131 27.36 -59.90 -2.42
N PRO A 132 26.37 -59.81 -1.49
CA PRO A 132 25.08 -60.48 -1.72
C PRO A 132 23.82 -59.76 -1.18
N GLU A 133 22.70 -60.22 -1.73
CA GLU A 133 21.29 -59.99 -1.39
C GLU A 133 20.88 -60.37 0.05
N ALA A 134 19.80 -59.74 0.55
CA ALA A 134 18.66 -60.34 1.30
C ALA A 134 17.85 -59.21 1.99
N GLU A 135 16.54 -59.26 2.23
CA GLU A 135 15.38 -60.04 1.77
C GLU A 135 14.15 -59.25 2.28
N ILE A 136 13.04 -59.35 1.55
CA ILE A 136 11.72 -58.80 1.91
C ILE A 136 10.95 -59.88 2.68
N GLU A 137 10.36 -59.57 3.83
CA GLU A 137 9.31 -60.41 4.42
C GLU A 137 7.98 -59.64 4.58
N ALA A 138 6.97 -60.16 3.88
CA ALA A 138 5.56 -59.94 4.12
C ALA A 138 5.01 -61.15 4.91
N GLY A 139 4.15 -60.90 5.91
CA GLY A 139 3.52 -61.95 6.71
C GLY A 139 2.05 -61.65 7.04
N THR A 140 1.14 -62.16 6.22
CA THR A 140 -0.29 -62.26 6.48
C THR A 140 -0.59 -63.46 7.40
N LYS A 141 -1.48 -63.32 8.39
CA LYS A 141 -2.33 -64.45 8.86
C LYS A 141 -3.71 -63.99 9.32
N ALA A 142 -4.72 -64.55 8.64
CA ALA A 142 -6.10 -64.66 9.09
C ALA A 142 -6.29 -65.86 10.03
N GLY A 143 -7.28 -65.79 10.92
CA GLY A 143 -7.70 -66.90 11.79
C GLY A 143 -9.05 -66.63 12.44
N SER A 144 -10.11 -67.19 11.84
CA SER A 144 -11.50 -67.25 12.30
C SER A 144 -11.69 -68.02 13.62
N ARG A 145 -12.69 -67.63 14.43
CA ARG A 145 -13.62 -68.53 15.15
C ARG A 145 -14.86 -67.80 15.69
N ARG A 146 -16.01 -68.48 15.52
CA ARG A 146 -17.39 -68.14 15.88
C ARG A 146 -17.79 -68.59 17.30
N GLY A 147 -18.88 -67.98 17.79
CA GLY A 147 -19.93 -68.55 18.67
C GLY A 147 -19.65 -68.44 20.16
N ASP A 148 -20.60 -68.25 21.07
CA ASP A 148 -22.06 -68.05 21.06
C ASP A 148 -22.42 -67.65 22.52
N ASP A 149 -23.63 -67.11 22.74
CA ASP A 149 -24.42 -67.11 23.98
C ASP A 149 -23.94 -66.26 25.20
N ALA A 150 -24.76 -65.68 26.07
CA ALA A 150 -26.14 -65.21 26.14
C ALA A 150 -26.31 -64.63 27.58
N GLU A 151 -27.41 -63.90 27.83
CA GLU A 151 -28.05 -63.66 29.15
C GLU A 151 -27.37 -62.64 30.12
N THR A 152 -27.87 -61.39 30.18
CA THR A 152 -28.97 -60.84 31.06
C THR A 152 -28.53 -60.48 32.49
N ILE A 153 -28.85 -59.25 32.92
CA ILE A 153 -29.46 -58.89 34.22
C ILE A 153 -30.04 -57.46 34.12
N ASP A 154 -31.29 -57.38 34.59
CA ASP A 154 -32.24 -56.27 34.66
C ASP A 154 -31.81 -55.03 35.46
N SER A 155 -32.32 -53.84 35.11
CA SER A 155 -33.49 -53.23 35.80
C SER A 155 -33.73 -51.76 35.38
N ASP A 156 -34.93 -51.54 34.84
CA ASP A 156 -35.75 -50.32 34.62
C ASP A 156 -36.21 -49.70 35.97
N PRO A 157 -37.08 -48.64 36.11
CA PRO A 157 -37.69 -47.71 35.13
C PRO A 157 -37.76 -46.21 35.50
N GLY A 158 -38.21 -45.39 34.54
CA GLY A 158 -38.71 -44.04 34.79
C GLY A 158 -39.37 -43.29 33.61
N THR A 159 -40.54 -43.77 33.15
CA THR A 159 -41.77 -43.00 32.76
C THR A 159 -41.75 -41.88 31.68
N THR A 160 -42.40 -42.13 30.50
CA THR A 160 -43.68 -41.55 29.95
C THR A 160 -43.68 -40.05 29.60
N ASP A 161 -44.29 -39.50 28.54
CA ASP A 161 -45.17 -39.97 27.46
C ASP A 161 -45.23 -38.86 26.38
N ASN A 162 -45.51 -39.27 25.13
CA ASN A 162 -45.97 -38.42 24.03
C ASN A 162 -47.41 -37.89 24.28
N ASP A 163 -47.80 -36.74 23.72
CA ASP A 163 -48.45 -36.66 22.38
C ASP A 163 -49.23 -35.34 22.13
N ALA A 164 -49.14 -34.89 20.87
CA ALA A 164 -50.10 -34.18 20.01
C ALA A 164 -50.85 -32.87 20.43
N GLY A 165 -50.84 -31.89 19.49
CA GLY A 165 -52.07 -31.15 19.12
C GLY A 165 -51.96 -29.67 18.69
N ALA A 166 -51.81 -29.44 17.39
CA ALA A 166 -52.39 -28.37 16.53
C ALA A 166 -52.41 -26.87 16.95
N ASN A 167 -51.88 -26.00 16.07
CA ASN A 167 -52.69 -25.03 15.30
C ASN A 167 -51.86 -24.28 14.23
N ASP A 168 -52.45 -24.19 13.04
CA ASP A 168 -52.10 -23.31 11.92
C ASP A 168 -52.30 -21.84 12.26
N ASP A 169 -51.37 -20.98 11.83
CA ASP A 169 -51.61 -19.66 11.19
C ASP A 169 -50.33 -18.80 11.26
N ALA A 170 -49.51 -18.85 10.21
CA ALA A 170 -48.64 -17.75 9.85
C ALA A 170 -48.44 -17.78 8.32
N SER A 171 -49.21 -16.94 7.64
CA SER A 171 -48.96 -16.55 6.25
C SER A 171 -47.58 -15.89 6.17
N GLY A 172 -46.58 -16.67 5.76
CA GLY A 172 -45.29 -16.15 5.33
C GLY A 172 -45.48 -15.35 4.05
N ASP A 173 -45.34 -14.04 4.17
CA ASP A 173 -44.99 -13.18 3.07
C ASP A 173 -43.50 -13.45 2.78
N GLU A 174 -43.24 -14.45 1.93
CA GLU A 174 -41.91 -14.73 1.39
C GLU A 174 -41.60 -13.64 0.36
N THR A 175 -41.31 -12.43 0.84
CA THR A 175 -40.42 -11.54 0.11
C THR A 175 -39.06 -12.22 0.12
N ALA A 176 -38.72 -12.89 -0.98
CA ALA A 176 -37.36 -13.31 -1.28
C ALA A 176 -36.47 -12.05 -1.35
N GLY A 177 -36.00 -11.61 -0.18
CA GLY A 177 -34.83 -10.75 -0.08
C GLY A 177 -33.62 -11.58 -0.48
N ASP A 178 -32.81 -11.04 -1.37
CA ASP A 178 -31.52 -11.61 -1.74
C ASP A 178 -30.60 -11.45 -0.52
N ASP A 179 -30.68 -12.38 0.44
CA ASP A 179 -29.91 -12.38 1.70
C ASP A 179 -28.45 -12.73 1.40
N ARG A 180 -27.75 -11.82 0.71
CA ARG A 180 -26.30 -11.90 0.47
C ARG A 180 -25.57 -11.48 1.74
N THR A 181 -25.50 -12.40 2.70
CA THR A 181 -24.81 -12.21 3.97
C THR A 181 -23.40 -12.78 3.91
N TRP A 182 -22.46 -12.14 4.60
CA TRP A 182 -21.08 -12.63 4.70
C TRP A 182 -21.03 -13.93 5.51
N THR A 183 -20.29 -14.92 5.02
CA THR A 183 -20.13 -16.22 5.69
C THR A 183 -18.65 -16.56 5.87
N THR A 184 -18.28 -17.11 7.03
CA THR A 184 -16.91 -17.56 7.29
C THR A 184 -16.61 -18.84 6.53
N VAL A 185 -15.42 -18.91 5.93
CA VAL A 185 -14.88 -20.08 5.25
C VAL A 185 -13.59 -20.51 5.92
N GLU A 186 -13.38 -21.81 6.09
CA GLU A 186 -12.13 -22.34 6.63
C GLU A 186 -10.98 -22.17 5.62
N SER A 187 -9.95 -21.42 6.01
CA SER A 187 -8.72 -21.17 5.23
C SER A 187 -7.71 -22.33 5.27
N SER A 188 -7.99 -23.38 6.05
CA SER A 188 -7.10 -24.52 6.37
C SER A 188 -5.79 -24.18 7.11
N VAL A 189 -5.54 -22.90 7.38
CA VAL A 189 -4.32 -22.37 8.03
C VAL A 189 -4.70 -21.20 8.94
N GLY A 190 -4.29 -21.21 10.21
CA GLY A 190 -4.55 -20.11 11.16
C GLY A 190 -3.37 -19.14 11.23
N ILE A 191 -3.16 -18.37 10.17
CA ILE A 191 -2.14 -17.31 10.06
C ILE A 191 -2.80 -16.01 9.61
N ASP A 192 -2.16 -14.87 9.82
CA ASP A 192 -2.75 -13.61 9.37
C ASP A 192 -2.67 -13.47 7.84
N PHE A 193 -3.78 -13.08 7.22
CA PHE A 193 -3.81 -12.67 5.83
C PHE A 193 -3.74 -11.15 5.73
N SER A 194 -2.87 -10.66 4.85
CA SER A 194 -2.61 -9.24 4.67
C SER A 194 -3.44 -8.64 3.54
N ASP A 195 -3.70 -9.39 2.47
CA ASP A 195 -4.39 -8.86 1.29
C ASP A 195 -5.05 -9.97 0.43
N ALA A 196 -6.01 -9.58 -0.41
CA ALA A 196 -6.74 -10.47 -1.29
C ALA A 196 -7.06 -9.82 -2.65
N VAL A 197 -7.17 -10.64 -3.70
CA VAL A 197 -7.58 -10.18 -5.04
C VAL A 197 -8.49 -11.19 -5.74
N VAL A 198 -9.41 -10.72 -6.56
CA VAL A 198 -10.16 -11.55 -7.52
C VAL A 198 -9.45 -11.51 -8.88
N ALA A 199 -9.18 -12.68 -9.45
CA ALA A 199 -8.54 -12.85 -10.74
C ALA A 199 -9.32 -13.86 -11.60
N GLY A 200 -10.12 -13.33 -12.54
CA GLY A 200 -11.04 -14.14 -13.33
C GLY A 200 -12.15 -14.71 -12.44
N ASP A 201 -12.33 -16.03 -12.47
CA ASP A 201 -13.35 -16.74 -11.67
C ASP A 201 -12.81 -17.19 -10.29
N ASN A 202 -11.55 -16.87 -9.97
CA ASN A 202 -10.90 -17.27 -8.72
C ASN A 202 -10.60 -16.06 -7.83
N ALA A 203 -10.46 -16.30 -6.53
CA ALA A 203 -9.92 -15.35 -5.57
C ALA A 203 -8.62 -15.88 -4.95
N TYR A 204 -7.72 -14.97 -4.57
CA TYR A 204 -6.44 -15.27 -3.96
C TYR A 204 -6.28 -14.46 -2.68
N ALA A 205 -5.54 -15.03 -1.72
CA ALA A 205 -5.21 -14.38 -0.46
C ALA A 205 -3.73 -14.61 -0.14
N VAL A 206 -3.07 -13.59 0.42
CA VAL A 206 -1.66 -13.63 0.81
C VAL A 206 -1.48 -13.20 2.25
N GLY A 207 -0.41 -13.68 2.89
CA GLY A 207 -0.16 -13.33 4.29
C GLY A 207 1.18 -13.85 4.82
N GLU A 208 1.18 -14.17 6.11
CA GLU A 208 2.38 -14.59 6.84
C GLU A 208 3.03 -15.86 6.27
N ASP A 209 4.31 -16.06 6.62
CA ASP A 209 5.12 -17.21 6.22
C ASP A 209 5.18 -17.44 4.70
N GLY A 210 4.92 -16.40 3.90
CA GLY A 210 4.88 -16.50 2.44
C GLY A 210 3.67 -17.25 1.88
N ARG A 211 2.58 -17.34 2.65
CA ARG A 211 1.39 -18.09 2.23
C ARG A 211 0.71 -17.42 1.04
N VAL A 212 0.34 -18.24 0.05
CA VAL A 212 -0.62 -17.86 -0.98
C VAL A 212 -1.70 -18.93 -1.06
N LEU A 213 -2.95 -18.54 -0.86
CA LEU A 213 -4.12 -19.39 -1.06
C LEU A 213 -4.89 -18.98 -2.31
N THR A 214 -5.59 -19.95 -2.91
CA THR A 214 -6.57 -19.73 -3.99
C THR A 214 -7.90 -20.38 -3.64
N ARG A 215 -8.99 -19.70 -3.97
CA ARG A 215 -10.34 -20.25 -3.94
C ARG A 215 -10.50 -21.28 -5.06
N THR A 216 -11.14 -22.40 -4.75
CA THR A 216 -11.48 -23.48 -5.69
C THR A 216 -12.90 -23.98 -5.37
N ASP A 217 -13.47 -24.81 -6.25
CA ASP A 217 -14.78 -25.44 -6.04
C ASP A 217 -14.88 -26.22 -4.70
N ASP A 218 -13.76 -26.75 -4.20
CA ASP A 218 -13.70 -27.58 -2.99
C ASP A 218 -13.31 -26.81 -1.72
N GLY A 219 -13.09 -25.50 -1.80
CA GLY A 219 -12.54 -24.73 -0.69
C GLY A 219 -11.35 -23.85 -1.07
N TRP A 220 -10.76 -23.21 -0.06
CA TRP A 220 -9.44 -22.59 -0.20
C TRP A 220 -8.34 -23.64 -0.21
N SER A 221 -7.35 -23.45 -1.07
CA SER A 221 -6.22 -24.36 -1.21
C SER A 221 -4.90 -23.59 -1.33
N THR A 222 -3.81 -24.18 -0.83
CA THR A 222 -2.49 -23.56 -0.89
C THR A 222 -1.89 -23.63 -2.29
N VAL A 223 -1.48 -22.47 -2.81
CA VAL A 223 -0.65 -22.33 -4.02
C VAL A 223 0.83 -22.31 -3.65
N LEU A 224 1.21 -21.43 -2.72
CA LEU A 224 2.57 -21.33 -2.19
C LEU A 224 2.54 -21.48 -0.68
N ALA A 225 3.43 -22.32 -0.15
CA ALA A 225 3.54 -22.56 1.29
C ALA A 225 4.54 -21.63 1.99
N ASP A 226 5.59 -21.22 1.28
CA ASP A 226 6.76 -20.53 1.84
C ASP A 226 7.21 -19.34 0.96
N GLY A 227 6.29 -18.77 0.18
CA GLY A 227 6.52 -17.62 -0.69
C GLY A 227 7.21 -17.91 -2.03
N PRO A 228 7.43 -16.89 -2.87
CA PRO A 228 7.99 -17.06 -4.22
C PRO A 228 9.39 -17.66 -4.24
N ALA A 229 10.26 -17.21 -3.33
CA ALA A 229 11.64 -17.67 -3.17
C ALA A 229 11.79 -18.89 -2.24
N ALA A 230 10.70 -19.39 -1.64
CA ALA A 230 10.69 -20.46 -0.65
C ALA A 230 11.49 -20.16 0.64
N GLU A 231 11.45 -18.91 1.10
CA GLU A 231 12.15 -18.42 2.30
C GLU A 231 11.18 -18.06 3.45
N GLY A 232 9.87 -18.09 3.23
CA GLY A 232 8.86 -17.80 4.25
C GLY A 232 8.71 -16.31 4.62
N GLU A 233 9.13 -15.40 3.74
CA GLU A 233 8.93 -13.96 3.94
C GLU A 233 7.43 -13.62 3.86
N ASN A 234 6.95 -12.76 4.77
CA ASN A 234 5.55 -12.33 4.79
C ASN A 234 5.18 -11.61 3.49
N LEU A 235 4.00 -11.90 2.96
CA LEU A 235 3.45 -11.23 1.78
C LEU A 235 2.42 -10.19 2.21
N THR A 236 2.61 -8.96 1.75
CA THR A 236 1.88 -7.78 2.19
C THR A 236 0.86 -7.28 1.17
N GLY A 237 1.10 -7.53 -0.13
CA GLY A 237 0.22 -7.07 -1.20
C GLY A 237 0.08 -8.09 -2.32
N ILE A 238 -1.10 -8.09 -2.97
CA ILE A 238 -1.41 -8.92 -4.13
C ILE A 238 -2.25 -8.13 -5.14
N ASP A 239 -1.91 -8.23 -6.42
CA ASP A 239 -2.75 -7.63 -7.47
C ASP A 239 -2.77 -8.49 -8.75
N ALA A 240 -3.85 -8.38 -9.51
CA ALA A 240 -4.15 -9.18 -10.67
C ALA A 240 -3.91 -8.43 -11.98
N THR A 241 -3.53 -9.18 -13.00
CA THR A 241 -3.59 -8.68 -14.38
C THR A 241 -5.04 -8.39 -14.78
N THR A 242 -5.22 -7.41 -15.67
CA THR A 242 -6.58 -6.95 -16.09
C THR A 242 -7.45 -8.03 -16.76
N ASP A 243 -6.85 -9.12 -17.23
CA ASP A 243 -7.57 -10.28 -17.76
C ASP A 243 -7.61 -11.48 -16.79
N GLY A 244 -7.16 -11.30 -15.54
CA GLY A 244 -7.20 -12.31 -14.48
C GLY A 244 -6.32 -13.54 -14.74
N ALA A 245 -5.48 -13.51 -15.79
CA ALA A 245 -4.68 -14.67 -16.21
C ALA A 245 -3.39 -14.85 -15.38
N ALA A 246 -3.02 -13.84 -14.61
CA ALA A 246 -1.93 -13.89 -13.64
C ALA A 246 -2.20 -12.97 -12.44
N VAL A 247 -1.63 -13.34 -11.30
CA VAL A 247 -1.54 -12.53 -10.08
C VAL A 247 -0.07 -12.31 -9.71
N TRP A 248 0.22 -11.16 -9.12
CA TRP A 248 1.52 -10.80 -8.59
C TRP A 248 1.41 -10.62 -7.08
N VAL A 249 2.42 -11.08 -6.35
CA VAL A 249 2.49 -10.99 -4.89
C VAL A 249 3.80 -10.32 -4.49
N ALA A 250 3.76 -9.48 -3.46
CA ALA A 250 4.94 -8.80 -2.92
C ALA A 250 4.97 -8.85 -1.39
N GLY A 251 6.14 -8.62 -0.81
CA GLY A 251 6.31 -8.71 0.63
C GLY A 251 7.66 -8.30 1.17
N ASP A 252 7.93 -8.79 2.38
CA ASP A 252 9.15 -8.57 3.13
C ASP A 252 10.40 -9.05 2.38
N GLY A 253 11.53 -8.41 2.69
CA GLY A 253 12.82 -8.78 2.08
C GLY A 253 12.89 -8.60 0.56
N GLY A 254 11.94 -7.86 -0.03
CA GLY A 254 11.80 -7.73 -1.48
C GLY A 254 11.22 -8.98 -2.14
N ALA A 255 10.49 -9.83 -1.39
CA ALA A 255 9.77 -10.97 -1.93
C ALA A 255 8.84 -10.49 -3.06
N LEU A 256 8.94 -11.14 -4.23
CA LEU A 256 8.12 -10.78 -5.39
C LEU A 256 7.92 -12.02 -6.26
N GLY A 257 6.67 -12.31 -6.61
CA GLY A 257 6.34 -13.47 -7.42
C GLY A 257 5.21 -13.21 -8.39
N ARG A 258 5.22 -13.93 -9.52
CA ARG A 258 4.12 -13.97 -10.48
C ARG A 258 3.54 -15.37 -10.54
N ILE A 259 2.24 -15.51 -10.42
CA ILE A 259 1.51 -16.79 -10.46
C ILE A 259 0.60 -16.79 -11.69
N ASP A 260 0.69 -17.82 -12.51
CA ASP A 260 -0.24 -18.09 -13.62
C ASP A 260 -1.51 -18.73 -13.06
N THR A 261 -2.67 -18.08 -13.19
CA THR A 261 -3.90 -18.49 -12.50
C THR A 261 -4.48 -19.79 -13.04
N ALA A 262 -4.25 -20.09 -14.32
CA ALA A 262 -4.73 -21.32 -14.95
C ALA A 262 -3.95 -22.56 -14.51
N SER A 263 -2.65 -22.42 -14.22
CA SER A 263 -1.78 -23.55 -13.89
C SER A 263 -1.25 -23.55 -12.46
N ASN A 264 -1.48 -22.48 -11.70
CA ASN A 264 -0.87 -22.20 -10.39
C ASN A 264 0.66 -22.29 -10.40
N ARG A 265 1.29 -22.17 -11.57
CA ARG A 265 2.75 -22.13 -11.68
C ARG A 265 3.24 -20.73 -11.34
N HIS A 266 4.16 -20.64 -10.38
CA HIS A 266 4.78 -19.37 -10.04
C HIS A 266 6.15 -19.17 -10.71
N THR A 267 6.60 -17.93 -10.74
CA THR A 267 7.97 -17.53 -11.06
C THR A 267 8.43 -16.50 -10.04
N ASP A 268 9.62 -16.72 -9.50
CA ASP A 268 10.25 -15.84 -8.52
C ASP A 268 10.92 -14.64 -9.21
N TYR A 269 10.62 -13.45 -8.70
CA TYR A 269 11.20 -12.17 -9.08
C TYR A 269 11.71 -11.39 -7.86
N SER A 270 11.91 -12.08 -6.73
CA SER A 270 12.36 -11.47 -5.48
C SER A 270 13.67 -10.72 -5.66
N ALA A 271 13.86 -9.72 -4.80
CA ALA A 271 14.94 -8.75 -4.88
C ALA A 271 15.00 -7.99 -6.22
N PRO A 272 13.96 -7.19 -6.58
CA PRO A 272 13.90 -6.48 -7.85
C PRO A 272 15.13 -5.56 -8.03
N ASP A 273 15.94 -5.82 -9.07
CA ASP A 273 17.22 -5.14 -9.32
C ASP A 273 18.25 -5.28 -8.16
N GLY A 274 18.13 -6.36 -7.38
CA GLY A 274 18.96 -6.65 -6.20
C GLY A 274 18.54 -5.89 -4.95
N ASP A 275 17.39 -5.23 -4.95
CA ASP A 275 16.83 -4.47 -3.83
C ASP A 275 16.02 -5.37 -2.91
N THR A 276 16.41 -5.46 -1.64
CA THR A 276 15.76 -6.33 -0.63
C THR A 276 14.96 -5.53 0.40
N ASP A 277 14.62 -4.27 0.10
CA ASP A 277 13.72 -3.51 0.95
C ASP A 277 12.33 -4.18 0.98
N SER A 278 11.70 -4.25 2.16
CA SER A 278 10.34 -4.78 2.31
C SER A 278 9.34 -3.97 1.49
N LEU A 279 8.65 -4.63 0.57
CA LEU A 279 7.60 -4.04 -0.24
C LEU A 279 6.33 -3.95 0.60
N THR A 280 5.70 -2.77 0.63
CA THR A 280 4.48 -2.55 1.39
C THR A 280 3.23 -2.86 0.59
N ASP A 281 3.28 -2.67 -0.73
CA ASP A 281 2.18 -2.95 -1.66
C ASP A 281 2.68 -3.01 -3.12
N LEU A 282 1.84 -3.52 -4.03
CA LEU A 282 2.09 -3.55 -5.48
C LEU A 282 0.82 -3.25 -6.29
N ALA A 283 0.99 -2.68 -7.49
CA ALA A 283 -0.11 -2.54 -8.44
C ALA A 283 0.31 -3.00 -9.84
N ILE A 284 -0.62 -3.64 -10.54
CA ILE A 284 -0.48 -4.21 -11.87
C ILE A 284 -1.41 -3.51 -12.84
N SER A 285 -0.88 -3.16 -14.00
CA SER A 285 -1.66 -2.70 -15.14
C SER A 285 -1.32 -3.52 -16.37
N GLY A 286 -2.30 -3.71 -17.26
CA GLY A 286 -2.12 -4.50 -18.48
C GLY A 286 -2.53 -5.96 -18.32
N ARG A 287 -2.43 -6.71 -19.42
CA ARG A 287 -2.79 -8.13 -19.51
C ARG A 287 -1.60 -9.00 -19.15
N ALA A 288 -1.86 -10.28 -18.86
CA ALA A 288 -0.79 -11.26 -18.71
C ALA A 288 0.16 -11.29 -19.92
N GLY A 289 1.45 -11.01 -19.68
CA GLY A 289 2.51 -10.92 -20.69
C GLY A 289 2.87 -9.49 -21.14
N GLU A 290 2.10 -8.48 -20.72
CA GLU A 290 2.29 -7.05 -21.04
C GLU A 290 2.10 -6.17 -19.78
N GLU A 291 2.51 -6.67 -18.62
CA GLU A 291 2.28 -6.03 -17.33
C GLU A 291 3.19 -4.81 -17.11
N THR A 292 2.62 -3.71 -16.65
CA THR A 292 3.33 -2.65 -15.93
C THR A 292 3.13 -2.86 -14.44
N ILE A 293 4.22 -2.81 -13.68
CA ILE A 293 4.25 -3.11 -12.25
C ILE A 293 4.71 -1.85 -11.52
N LEU A 294 3.98 -1.45 -10.47
CA LEU A 294 4.45 -0.48 -9.48
C LEU A 294 4.67 -1.19 -8.16
N LEU A 295 5.86 -1.01 -7.59
CA LEU A 295 6.21 -1.50 -6.27
C LEU A 295 6.43 -0.30 -5.36
N VAL A 296 5.85 -0.32 -4.16
CA VAL A 296 6.05 0.71 -3.15
C VAL A 296 6.61 0.09 -1.86
N ASN A 297 7.32 0.90 -1.06
CA ASN A 297 7.95 0.40 0.15
C ASN A 297 7.90 1.37 1.34
N GLY A 298 8.29 0.84 2.51
CA GLY A 298 8.28 1.60 3.77
C GLY A 298 9.28 2.75 3.87
N SER A 299 10.20 2.87 2.90
CA SER A 299 11.18 3.96 2.80
C SER A 299 10.72 5.11 1.90
N GLY A 300 9.46 5.07 1.45
CA GLY A 300 8.89 5.99 0.49
C GLY A 300 9.47 5.88 -0.91
N ALA A 301 9.97 4.69 -1.25
CA ALA A 301 10.43 4.39 -2.58
C ALA A 301 9.30 3.86 -3.45
N VAL A 302 9.38 4.18 -4.74
CA VAL A 302 8.54 3.61 -5.78
C VAL A 302 9.45 3.10 -6.88
N ARG A 303 9.20 1.86 -7.33
CA ARG A 303 9.93 1.24 -8.44
C ARG A 303 8.93 0.77 -9.49
N ARG A 304 9.15 1.22 -10.72
CA ARG A 304 8.38 0.79 -11.88
C ARG A 304 9.06 -0.38 -12.59
N GLY A 305 8.28 -1.36 -13.03
CA GLY A 305 8.72 -2.49 -13.84
C GLY A 305 7.84 -2.71 -15.07
N GLU A 306 8.44 -3.27 -16.12
CA GLU A 306 7.73 -3.73 -17.32
C GLU A 306 8.03 -5.22 -17.56
N TYR A 307 6.99 -6.04 -17.61
CA TYR A 307 7.11 -7.46 -17.93
C TYR A 307 6.76 -7.70 -19.41
N ASP A 308 7.60 -8.49 -20.10
CA ASP A 308 7.49 -8.76 -21.54
C ASP A 308 7.13 -10.22 -21.89
N GLY A 309 6.61 -10.96 -20.91
CA GLY A 309 6.36 -12.39 -21.02
C GLY A 309 7.56 -13.28 -20.70
N LYS A 310 8.75 -12.70 -20.45
CA LYS A 310 9.98 -13.46 -20.17
C LYS A 310 10.71 -12.99 -18.92
N GLY A 311 10.67 -11.70 -18.64
CA GLY A 311 11.26 -11.13 -17.44
C GLY A 311 10.81 -9.70 -17.23
N VAL A 312 11.18 -9.14 -16.08
CA VAL A 312 10.86 -7.75 -15.74
C VAL A 312 12.07 -6.86 -16.02
N ARG A 313 11.83 -5.74 -16.70
CA ARG A 313 12.76 -4.62 -16.81
C ARG A 313 12.39 -3.57 -15.76
N TRP A 314 13.29 -3.34 -14.81
CA TRP A 314 13.11 -2.33 -13.76
C TRP A 314 13.65 -0.97 -14.17
N ASP A 315 12.91 0.08 -13.82
CA ASP A 315 13.37 1.46 -13.90
C ASP A 315 14.10 1.88 -12.61
N GLU A 316 14.73 3.06 -12.64
CA GLU A 316 15.38 3.63 -11.45
C GLU A 316 14.37 3.95 -10.34
N LEU A 317 14.81 3.76 -9.10
CA LEU A 317 14.00 4.02 -7.90
C LEU A 317 13.71 5.51 -7.75
N GLN A 318 12.43 5.84 -7.49
CA GLN A 318 11.96 7.20 -7.25
C GLN A 318 11.50 7.36 -5.79
N LYS A 319 11.54 8.59 -5.26
CA LYS A 319 11.03 8.92 -3.91
C LYS A 319 10.13 10.16 -3.93
N PRO A 320 8.92 10.08 -4.50
CA PRO A 320 8.06 11.24 -4.69
C PRO A 320 7.65 11.91 -3.38
N GLY A 321 7.40 11.13 -2.32
CA GLY A 321 7.06 11.64 -0.98
C GLY A 321 8.25 12.00 -0.09
N SER A 322 9.44 12.23 -0.66
CA SER A 322 10.67 12.56 0.10
C SER A 322 11.04 11.54 1.21
N GLY A 323 10.54 10.31 1.12
CA GLY A 323 10.87 9.20 2.03
C GLY A 323 9.80 8.79 3.03
N SER A 324 8.59 9.36 2.99
CA SER A 324 7.43 8.87 3.76
C SER A 324 7.02 7.46 3.32
N SER A 325 6.70 6.57 4.26
CA SER A 325 6.24 5.20 3.95
C SER A 325 5.00 5.23 3.08
N PHE A 326 5.00 4.47 1.98
CA PHE A 326 3.79 4.23 1.20
C PHE A 326 2.97 3.12 1.83
N ALA A 327 1.68 3.34 1.97
CA ALA A 327 0.73 2.36 2.47
C ALA A 327 0.10 1.55 1.33
N ALA A 328 -0.29 2.22 0.24
CA ALA A 328 -1.02 1.59 -0.84
C ALA A 328 -0.74 2.23 -2.20
N VAL A 329 -0.90 1.45 -3.27
CA VAL A 329 -0.79 1.86 -4.67
C VAL A 329 -1.88 1.19 -5.51
N ALA A 330 -2.50 1.94 -6.42
CA ALA A 330 -3.50 1.39 -7.33
C ALA A 330 -3.42 2.03 -8.72
N PHE A 331 -3.67 1.23 -9.76
CA PHE A 331 -3.92 1.75 -11.10
C PHE A 331 -5.40 2.07 -11.30
N ALA A 332 -5.69 3.20 -11.91
CA ALA A 332 -7.01 3.54 -12.43
C ALA A 332 -7.19 3.07 -13.88
N ASP A 333 -6.10 3.14 -14.67
CA ASP A 333 -6.05 2.67 -16.04
C ASP A 333 -4.60 2.34 -16.45
N ALA A 334 -4.38 2.08 -17.74
CA ALA A 334 -3.06 1.76 -18.31
C ALA A 334 -1.99 2.85 -18.11
N ARG A 335 -2.37 4.05 -17.70
CA ARG A 335 -1.48 5.22 -17.56
C ARG A 335 -1.63 5.94 -16.22
N ARG A 336 -2.83 5.95 -15.65
CA ARG A 336 -3.12 6.69 -14.42
C ARG A 336 -3.05 5.76 -13.24
N GLY A 337 -2.33 6.17 -12.20
CA GLY A 337 -2.22 5.44 -10.94
C GLY A 337 -2.05 6.40 -9.77
N TYR A 338 -2.35 5.91 -8.58
CA TYR A 338 -2.43 6.69 -7.35
C TYR A 338 -1.70 5.97 -6.23
N LEU A 339 -1.01 6.74 -5.40
CA LEU A 339 -0.24 6.24 -4.26
C LEU A 339 -0.65 7.03 -3.02
N ALA A 340 -0.80 6.33 -1.90
CA ALA A 340 -1.11 6.91 -0.61
C ALA A 340 0.02 6.64 0.38
N ASP A 341 0.49 7.68 1.06
CA ASP A 341 1.52 7.57 2.09
C ASP A 341 0.95 7.70 3.51
N THR A 342 1.71 7.21 4.49
CA THR A 342 1.30 7.23 5.90
C THR A 342 1.40 8.62 6.54
N ASN A 343 1.72 9.67 5.77
CA ASN A 343 1.77 11.07 6.21
C ASN A 343 0.59 11.90 5.66
N GLY A 344 -0.41 11.27 5.04
CA GLY A 344 -1.59 11.97 4.53
C GLY A 344 -1.47 12.45 3.10
N SER A 345 -0.38 12.09 2.39
CA SER A 345 -0.13 12.57 1.04
C SER A 345 -0.59 11.56 0.00
N VAL A 346 -1.27 12.07 -1.03
CA VAL A 346 -1.66 11.30 -2.21
C VAL A 346 -0.88 11.79 -3.42
N PHE A 347 -0.32 10.86 -4.17
CA PHE A 347 0.42 11.12 -5.41
C PHE A 347 -0.29 10.48 -6.59
N ARG A 348 -0.19 11.13 -7.75
CA ARG A 348 -0.74 10.66 -9.01
C ARG A 348 0.36 10.51 -10.05
N THR A 349 0.33 9.42 -10.81
CA THR A 349 1.01 9.30 -12.09
C THR A 349 0.00 9.38 -13.24
N ALA A 350 0.41 9.95 -14.37
CA ALA A 350 -0.37 9.99 -15.62
C ALA A 350 0.37 9.33 -16.80
N ASP A 351 1.49 8.68 -16.50
CA ASP A 351 2.45 8.07 -17.41
C ASP A 351 2.94 6.73 -16.87
N ALA A 352 2.04 6.00 -16.23
CA ALA A 352 2.24 4.63 -15.75
C ALA A 352 3.42 4.47 -14.76
N GLY A 353 3.69 5.50 -13.96
CA GLY A 353 4.75 5.55 -12.97
C GLY A 353 6.09 6.09 -13.46
N GLU A 354 6.15 6.68 -14.66
CA GLU A 354 7.35 7.39 -15.10
C GLU A 354 7.57 8.68 -14.29
N SER A 355 6.49 9.38 -13.92
CA SER A 355 6.53 10.56 -13.06
C SER A 355 5.34 10.65 -12.11
N TYR A 356 5.49 11.44 -11.05
CA TYR A 356 4.52 11.60 -9.98
C TYR A 356 4.27 13.07 -9.66
N GLU A 357 3.02 13.40 -9.38
CA GLU A 357 2.54 14.70 -8.90
C GLU A 357 1.81 14.50 -7.58
N GLU A 358 2.18 15.25 -6.54
CA GLU A 358 1.44 15.29 -5.28
C GLU A 358 0.12 16.03 -5.49
N ILE A 359 -1.00 15.34 -5.25
CA ILE A 359 -2.35 15.91 -5.32
C ILE A 359 -2.96 16.11 -3.93
N GLY A 360 -2.38 15.47 -2.90
CA GLY A 360 -2.50 15.77 -1.47
C GLY A 360 -3.90 15.66 -0.86
N ILE A 361 -4.00 15.64 0.46
CA ILE A 361 -5.23 15.93 1.21
C ILE A 361 -4.83 16.85 2.36
N ASP A 362 -5.43 18.04 2.43
CA ASP A 362 -5.08 19.00 3.47
C ASP A 362 -5.43 18.46 4.86
N ASP A 363 -4.45 18.44 5.76
CA ASP A 363 -4.58 18.01 7.16
C ASP A 363 -5.03 16.54 7.37
N ALA A 364 -4.84 15.65 6.38
CA ALA A 364 -5.05 14.21 6.55
C ALA A 364 -3.98 13.58 7.46
N GLY A 365 -4.39 12.56 8.23
CA GLY A 365 -3.54 11.65 8.99
C GLY A 365 -3.02 10.49 8.14
N ALA A 366 -2.81 9.34 8.75
CA ALA A 366 -2.16 8.22 8.07
C ALA A 366 -3.13 7.54 7.11
N LEU A 367 -2.77 7.50 5.83
CA LEU A 367 -3.57 6.81 4.82
C LEU A 367 -3.24 5.30 4.84
N THR A 368 -4.25 4.48 4.64
CA THR A 368 -4.15 3.01 4.73
C THR A 368 -4.44 2.31 3.40
N ALA A 369 -5.37 2.83 2.60
CA ALA A 369 -5.78 2.22 1.33
C ALA A 369 -6.03 3.26 0.25
N VAL A 370 -5.87 2.85 -1.02
CA VAL A 370 -6.27 3.63 -2.20
C VAL A 370 -6.92 2.72 -3.22
N VAL A 371 -8.06 3.13 -3.77
CA VAL A 371 -8.70 2.45 -4.89
C VAL A 371 -9.22 3.48 -5.89
N SER A 372 -9.20 3.13 -7.18
CA SER A 372 -9.84 3.92 -8.22
C SER A 372 -11.14 3.24 -8.64
N ALA A 373 -12.20 4.02 -8.72
CA ALA A 373 -13.42 3.58 -9.34
C ALA A 373 -13.37 3.84 -10.86
N PRO A 374 -13.78 2.87 -11.69
CA PRO A 374 -13.84 3.06 -13.12
C PRO A 374 -15.13 3.80 -13.50
N GLU A 375 -15.08 5.12 -13.46
CA GLU A 375 -16.05 5.97 -14.14
C GLU A 375 -15.57 6.28 -15.58
N SER A 376 -16.50 6.71 -16.43
CA SER A 376 -16.33 7.07 -17.86
C SER A 376 -14.94 7.59 -18.26
N MET A 377 -14.52 7.36 -19.52
CA MET A 377 -13.19 7.64 -20.13
C MET A 377 -12.49 8.99 -19.77
N THR A 378 -13.21 9.97 -19.23
CA THR A 378 -12.73 11.32 -18.88
C THR A 378 -12.53 11.58 -17.39
N ASP A 379 -13.33 10.99 -16.51
CA ASP A 379 -13.34 11.33 -15.07
C ASP A 379 -12.99 10.08 -14.26
N VAL A 380 -11.90 10.17 -13.50
CA VAL A 380 -11.42 9.09 -12.64
C VAL A 380 -11.74 9.48 -11.21
N GLU A 381 -12.51 8.65 -10.53
CA GLU A 381 -12.74 8.81 -9.10
C GLU A 381 -11.77 7.95 -8.31
N VAL A 382 -11.25 8.53 -7.23
CA VAL A 382 -10.30 7.85 -6.35
C VAL A 382 -10.81 7.96 -4.93
N TYR A 383 -10.72 6.85 -4.22
CA TYR A 383 -11.10 6.71 -2.83
C TYR A 383 -9.86 6.35 -2.03
N VAL A 384 -9.64 7.06 -0.92
CA VAL A 384 -8.52 6.83 -0.02
C VAL A 384 -9.05 6.71 1.40
N ALA A 385 -8.64 5.67 2.12
CA ALA A 385 -8.98 5.50 3.53
C ALA A 385 -7.88 6.08 4.43
N GLU A 386 -8.30 6.64 5.55
CA GLU A 386 -7.46 7.06 6.66
C GLU A 386 -7.60 6.06 7.81
N ASP A 387 -6.54 5.93 8.62
CA ASP A 387 -6.49 5.04 9.78
C ASP A 387 -7.54 5.36 10.86
N ASP A 388 -8.13 6.55 10.83
CA ASP A 388 -9.19 6.91 11.75
C ASP A 388 -10.57 6.40 11.33
N GLY A 389 -10.76 5.89 10.10
CA GLY A 389 -12.06 5.48 9.56
C GLY A 389 -12.72 6.49 8.60
N THR A 390 -12.02 7.58 8.27
CA THR A 390 -12.43 8.54 7.23
C THR A 390 -12.09 8.02 5.84
N VAL A 391 -13.01 8.17 4.88
CA VAL A 391 -12.77 7.92 3.46
C VAL A 391 -12.85 9.23 2.69
N HIS A 392 -11.81 9.53 1.91
CA HIS A 392 -11.73 10.69 1.05
C HIS A 392 -12.03 10.31 -0.40
N ARG A 393 -13.02 10.96 -1.02
CA ARG A 393 -13.31 10.86 -2.45
C ARG A 393 -12.66 12.01 -3.22
N PHE A 394 -11.96 11.69 -4.29
CA PHE A 394 -11.42 12.63 -5.27
C PHE A 394 -12.25 12.58 -6.56
N ASP A 395 -12.86 13.70 -6.95
CA ASP A 395 -13.68 13.82 -8.17
C ASP A 395 -12.87 14.26 -9.41
N GLY A 396 -11.54 14.12 -9.35
CA GLY A 396 -10.63 14.67 -10.36
C GLY A 396 -10.16 16.11 -10.08
N THR A 397 -10.83 16.83 -9.18
CA THR A 397 -10.49 18.23 -8.84
C THR A 397 -10.39 18.53 -7.35
N ARG A 398 -11.20 17.88 -6.52
CA ARG A 398 -11.30 18.16 -5.08
C ARG A 398 -11.45 16.87 -4.28
N TRP A 399 -10.88 16.89 -3.09
CA TRP A 399 -11.11 15.88 -2.08
C TRP A 399 -12.33 16.24 -1.22
N THR A 400 -13.16 15.24 -0.95
CA THR A 400 -14.32 15.35 -0.07
C THR A 400 -14.25 14.23 0.97
N PRO A 401 -14.06 14.54 2.27
CA PRO A 401 -14.02 13.55 3.32
C PRO A 401 -15.44 13.08 3.69
N SER A 402 -15.56 11.80 4.02
CA SER A 402 -16.73 11.19 4.63
C SER A 402 -16.29 10.31 5.78
N ARG A 403 -16.85 10.54 6.97
CA ARG A 403 -16.64 9.66 8.13
C ARG A 403 -17.41 8.36 7.87
N ALA A 404 -16.72 7.30 7.47
CA ALA A 404 -17.32 6.03 7.09
C ALA A 404 -17.43 5.08 8.29
N SER A 405 -16.40 5.07 9.14
CA SER A 405 -16.31 4.22 10.33
C SER A 405 -15.84 5.02 11.55
N GLU A 406 -16.12 4.49 12.74
CA GLU A 406 -15.44 4.90 13.98
C GLU A 406 -14.18 4.06 14.25
N GLU A 407 -14.04 2.94 13.56
CA GLU A 407 -12.90 2.01 13.61
C GLU A 407 -11.94 2.27 12.44
N SER A 408 -10.69 1.82 12.57
CA SER A 408 -9.69 1.91 11.50
C SER A 408 -10.12 1.11 10.28
N LEU A 409 -9.89 1.65 9.09
CA LEU A 409 -10.09 0.95 7.82
C LEU A 409 -8.74 0.56 7.22
N TRP A 410 -8.62 -0.67 6.72
CA TRP A 410 -7.37 -1.23 6.21
C TRP A 410 -7.38 -1.43 4.69
N ALA A 411 -8.53 -1.78 4.11
CA ALA A 411 -8.63 -1.97 2.67
C ALA A 411 -9.95 -1.41 2.10
N LEU A 412 -9.88 -1.04 0.82
CA LEU A 412 -10.99 -0.59 0.00
C LEU A 412 -10.99 -1.36 -1.30
N SER A 413 -12.16 -1.80 -1.75
CA SER A 413 -12.34 -2.33 -3.10
C SER A 413 -13.52 -1.63 -3.76
N ALA A 414 -13.39 -1.34 -5.06
CA ALA A 414 -14.41 -0.72 -5.87
C ALA A 414 -14.89 -1.71 -6.92
N ASP A 415 -16.20 -1.91 -7.02
CA ASP A 415 -16.77 -2.72 -8.09
C ASP A 415 -16.85 -1.88 -9.38
N SER A 416 -16.21 -2.37 -10.43
CA SER A 416 -16.50 -1.90 -11.77
C SER A 416 -17.83 -2.49 -12.18
N ALA A 417 -18.90 -1.70 -12.20
CA ALA A 417 -20.18 -2.09 -12.77
C ALA A 417 -20.12 -2.32 -14.30
N THR A 418 -19.23 -3.19 -14.76
CA THR A 418 -19.07 -3.63 -16.15
C THR A 418 -19.50 -5.09 -16.35
N GLY A 419 -20.41 -5.58 -15.50
CA GLY A 419 -21.00 -6.92 -15.61
C GLY A 419 -22.52 -7.03 -15.48
N SER A 420 -23.22 -6.12 -14.77
CA SER A 420 -24.67 -6.28 -14.56
C SER A 420 -25.49 -5.67 -15.71
N THR A 421 -25.75 -6.46 -16.74
CA THR A 421 -26.89 -6.23 -17.63
C THR A 421 -28.18 -6.68 -16.96
N THR A 422 -28.59 -6.02 -15.87
CA THR A 422 -29.98 -6.13 -15.40
C THR A 422 -30.50 -4.74 -15.02
N ASP A 423 -31.17 -4.12 -15.99
CA ASP A 423 -32.39 -3.32 -15.81
C ASP A 423 -32.50 -2.47 -14.52
N SER A 424 -31.66 -1.44 -14.41
CA SER A 424 -32.06 -0.20 -13.72
C SER A 424 -31.23 0.98 -14.21
N LEU A 425 -31.84 1.82 -15.04
CA LEU A 425 -31.27 3.09 -15.51
C LEU A 425 -31.31 4.20 -14.43
N THR A 426 -31.18 3.85 -13.14
CA THR A 426 -31.23 4.80 -12.02
C THR A 426 -30.39 4.32 -10.83
N ASP A 427 -29.07 4.24 -11.01
CA ASP A 427 -28.02 4.78 -10.11
C ASP A 427 -26.67 4.26 -10.62
N SER A 428 -25.95 5.10 -11.36
CA SER A 428 -24.56 4.84 -11.77
C SER A 428 -23.60 5.17 -10.62
N ALA A 429 -23.95 4.80 -9.38
CA ALA A 429 -23.08 5.03 -8.24
C ALA A 429 -22.03 3.93 -8.21
N THR A 430 -20.77 4.31 -7.95
CA THR A 430 -19.72 3.33 -7.71
C THR A 430 -20.06 2.60 -6.42
N ARG A 431 -20.10 1.26 -6.48
CA ARG A 431 -20.16 0.46 -5.27
C ARG A 431 -18.76 0.26 -4.70
N LEU A 432 -18.63 0.53 -3.42
CA LEU A 432 -17.40 0.39 -2.66
C LEU A 432 -17.63 -0.59 -1.52
N VAL A 433 -16.61 -1.35 -1.16
CA VAL A 433 -16.57 -2.09 0.09
C VAL A 433 -15.31 -1.71 0.84
N ALA A 434 -15.44 -1.42 2.13
CA ALA A 434 -14.34 -1.15 3.03
C ALA A 434 -14.29 -2.18 4.14
N VAL A 435 -13.09 -2.56 4.57
CA VAL A 435 -12.90 -3.48 5.70
C VAL A 435 -11.91 -2.91 6.70
N GLY A 436 -12.05 -3.31 7.96
CA GLY A 436 -11.31 -2.68 9.06
C GLY A 436 -11.16 -3.53 10.31
N ASP A 437 -10.77 -2.86 11.40
CA ASP A 437 -10.64 -3.49 12.72
C ASP A 437 -11.99 -4.05 13.21
N HIS A 438 -11.92 -5.04 14.11
CA HIS A 438 -13.08 -5.60 14.81
C HIS A 438 -14.19 -6.13 13.87
N GLY A 439 -13.80 -6.81 12.79
CA GLY A 439 -14.75 -7.43 11.84
C GLY A 439 -15.58 -6.44 11.03
N VAL A 440 -15.21 -5.16 11.00
CA VAL A 440 -15.96 -4.13 10.25
C VAL A 440 -15.90 -4.43 8.75
N VAL A 441 -17.10 -4.55 8.16
CA VAL A 441 -17.32 -4.48 6.71
C VAL A 441 -18.35 -3.38 6.45
N LEU A 442 -18.03 -2.49 5.52
CA LEU A 442 -18.93 -1.42 5.09
C LEU A 442 -19.25 -1.58 3.61
N ASP A 443 -20.52 -1.60 3.25
CA ASP A 443 -20.98 -1.37 1.88
C ASP A 443 -21.20 0.14 1.67
N GLY A 444 -20.59 0.67 0.63
CA GLY A 444 -20.52 2.09 0.34
C GLY A 444 -21.00 2.44 -1.06
N THR A 445 -21.54 3.64 -1.18
CA THR A 445 -21.70 4.38 -2.43
C THR A 445 -20.99 5.72 -2.29
N ASP A 446 -20.83 6.47 -3.37
CA ASP A 446 -20.19 7.79 -3.42
C ASP A 446 -20.56 8.78 -2.29
N GLU A 447 -21.72 8.61 -1.63
CA GLU A 447 -22.24 9.52 -0.60
C GLU A 447 -22.53 8.88 0.77
N ARG A 448 -22.61 7.55 0.86
CA ARG A 448 -23.11 6.86 2.05
C ARG A 448 -22.39 5.54 2.28
N TRP A 449 -22.16 5.24 3.55
CA TRP A 449 -21.62 3.99 4.06
C TRP A 449 -22.63 3.35 5.00
N GLU A 450 -22.80 2.04 4.86
CA GLU A 450 -23.62 1.20 5.71
C GLU A 450 -22.77 0.05 6.24
N THR A 451 -22.86 -0.20 7.55
CA THR A 451 -22.16 -1.31 8.18
C THR A 451 -22.94 -2.60 7.97
N GLU A 452 -22.25 -3.63 7.52
CA GLU A 452 -22.78 -4.98 7.36
C GLU A 452 -22.48 -5.82 8.60
N GLU A 453 -23.41 -6.72 8.95
CA GLU A 453 -23.15 -7.71 9.99
C GLU A 453 -22.20 -8.78 9.45
N THR A 454 -21.17 -9.10 10.24
CA THR A 454 -20.17 -10.10 9.89
C THR A 454 -20.14 -11.24 10.90
N PRO A 455 -19.74 -12.46 10.49
CA PRO A 455 -19.66 -13.62 11.37
C PRO A 455 -18.40 -13.65 12.24
N THR A 456 -17.59 -12.58 12.26
CA THR A 456 -16.27 -12.53 12.89
C THR A 456 -16.06 -11.18 13.58
N ASP A 457 -15.32 -11.18 14.68
CA ASP A 457 -14.83 -9.96 15.35
C ASP A 457 -13.34 -9.72 15.05
N GLU A 458 -12.68 -10.57 14.26
CA GLU A 458 -11.27 -10.41 13.88
C GLU A 458 -11.08 -9.27 12.90
N SER A 459 -9.93 -8.59 12.96
CA SER A 459 -9.63 -7.48 12.06
C SER A 459 -9.46 -7.98 10.63
N LEU A 460 -10.09 -7.30 9.69
CA LEU A 460 -9.99 -7.60 8.27
C LEU A 460 -8.96 -6.66 7.63
N ARG A 461 -8.05 -7.24 6.84
CA ARG A 461 -6.88 -6.55 6.26
C ARG A 461 -7.02 -6.33 4.76
N GLY A 462 -7.63 -7.27 4.04
CA GLY A 462 -7.81 -7.22 2.59
C GLY A 462 -9.26 -7.47 2.18
N VAL A 463 -9.69 -6.85 1.08
CA VAL A 463 -11.00 -7.07 0.47
C VAL A 463 -10.91 -7.02 -1.04
N ALA A 464 -11.60 -7.94 -1.71
CA ALA A 464 -11.66 -8.00 -3.16
C ALA A 464 -13.09 -8.24 -3.64
N LEU A 465 -13.54 -7.43 -4.61
CA LEU A 465 -14.85 -7.56 -5.23
C LEU A 465 -14.72 -8.19 -6.62
N GLY A 466 -15.51 -9.23 -6.84
CA GLY A 466 -15.67 -9.91 -8.13
C GLY A 466 -17.15 -9.97 -8.53
N ALA A 467 -17.41 -10.26 -9.80
CA ALA A 467 -18.78 -10.30 -10.33
C ALA A 467 -19.65 -11.41 -9.69
N GLU A 468 -19.02 -12.52 -9.27
CA GLU A 468 -19.69 -13.69 -8.70
C GLU A 468 -19.16 -14.07 -7.30
N CYS A 469 -18.17 -13.36 -6.77
CA CYS A 469 -17.56 -13.67 -5.48
C CYS A 469 -16.93 -12.40 -4.89
N GLU A 470 -17.28 -12.11 -3.64
CA GLU A 470 -16.62 -11.10 -2.83
C GLU A 470 -15.90 -11.77 -1.67
N VAL A 471 -14.68 -11.35 -1.37
CA VAL A 471 -13.84 -11.95 -0.34
C VAL A 471 -13.26 -10.88 0.55
N ALA A 472 -13.28 -11.09 1.86
CA ALA A 472 -12.45 -10.36 2.80
C ALA A 472 -11.63 -11.32 3.66
N VAL A 473 -10.40 -10.92 3.96
CA VAL A 473 -9.42 -11.73 4.69
C VAL A 473 -8.79 -10.92 5.81
N GLY A 474 -8.29 -11.58 6.84
CA GLY A 474 -7.69 -10.89 7.96
C GLY A 474 -6.94 -11.77 8.95
N ASP A 475 -6.91 -11.29 10.19
CA ASP A 475 -6.14 -11.87 11.28
C ASP A 475 -6.67 -13.28 11.65
N ASP A 476 -5.81 -14.10 12.27
CA ASP A 476 -6.11 -15.45 12.76
C ASP A 476 -6.66 -16.43 11.69
N GLY A 477 -6.36 -16.16 10.41
CA GLY A 477 -6.73 -16.99 9.28
C GLY A 477 -8.19 -16.83 8.83
N VAL A 478 -8.85 -15.75 9.25
CA VAL A 478 -10.24 -15.47 8.86
C VAL A 478 -10.33 -15.18 7.36
N ILE A 479 -11.27 -15.86 6.72
CA ILE A 479 -11.75 -15.56 5.38
C ILE A 479 -13.28 -15.53 5.45
N ILE A 480 -13.88 -14.46 4.94
CA ILE A 480 -15.33 -14.36 4.75
C ILE A 480 -15.65 -14.15 3.26
N GLU A 481 -16.76 -14.75 2.81
CA GLU A 481 -17.21 -14.68 1.42
C GLU A 481 -18.69 -14.32 1.31
N ARG A 482 -19.04 -13.68 0.20
CA ARG A 482 -20.42 -13.33 -0.19
C ARG A 482 -20.69 -13.60 -1.67
#